data_AF-A0AAU3LAG8-F1
#
_entry.id   AF-A0AAU3LAG8-F1
#
_cell.length_a   1.000
_cell.length_b   1.000
_cell.length_c   1.000
_cell.angle_alpha   90.00
_cell.angle_beta   90.00
_cell.angle_gamma   90.00
#
_symmetry.space_group_name_H-M   'P 1'
#
loop_
_entity.id
_entity.type
_entity.pdbx_description
1 polymer ?
#
loop_
_entity_poly.entity_id
_entity_poly.type
_entity_poly.pdbx_seq_one_letter_code
_entity_poly.pdbx_strand_id
1 'polypeptide(L)'
;MDNPGAVITGPLAPEAVWRQRVSEVLADSARLSDFSAAFSATTREEEPPTHLHFHVARILQGAVGIPETVGMYRVAIDDVSAWTMGDFSYFSYSDH
;
A
#
# COMPACT_ATOMS: atom_id res chain seq x y z
N MET A 1 -16.26 -8.67 -21.47
CA MET A 1 -15.18 -9.45 -20.83
C MET A 1 -15.17 -9.01 -19.39
N ASP A 2 -15.42 -9.93 -18.46
CA ASP A 2 -15.33 -9.62 -17.04
C ASP A 2 -13.87 -9.33 -16.73
N ASN A 3 -13.57 -8.13 -16.23
CA ASN A 3 -12.21 -7.78 -15.84
C ASN A 3 -11.85 -8.63 -14.60
N PRO A 4 -10.86 -9.52 -14.66
CA PRO A 4 -10.52 -10.35 -13.51
C PRO A 4 -10.06 -9.45 -12.36
N GLY A 5 -10.79 -9.48 -11.24
CA GLY A 5 -10.41 -8.78 -10.02
C GLY A 5 -9.08 -9.29 -9.44
N ALA A 6 -8.40 -8.43 -8.68
CA ALA A 6 -7.15 -8.77 -7.99
C ALA A 6 -7.31 -8.56 -6.48
N VAL A 7 -6.61 -9.37 -5.69
CA VAL A 7 -6.53 -9.17 -4.23
C VAL A 7 -5.20 -8.49 -3.92
N ILE A 8 -5.25 -7.36 -3.22
CA ILE A 8 -4.06 -6.68 -2.68
C ILE A 8 -4.00 -6.96 -1.19
N THR A 9 -2.85 -7.42 -0.71
CA THR A 9 -2.63 -7.71 0.72
C THR A 9 -1.33 -7.08 1.20
N GLY A 10 -1.34 -6.53 2.42
CA GLY A 10 -0.20 -5.88 3.04
C GLY A 10 -0.63 -4.93 4.15
N PRO A 11 0.32 -4.36 4.91
CA PRO A 11 0.01 -3.35 5.90
C PRO A 11 -0.50 -2.07 5.25
N LEU A 12 -1.60 -1.54 5.80
CA LEU A 12 -2.05 -0.18 5.51
C LEU A 12 -1.13 0.80 6.23
N ALA A 13 -0.81 1.90 5.56
CA ALA A 13 -0.05 3.00 6.12
C ALA A 13 -0.88 4.29 6.08
N PRO A 14 -0.74 5.18 7.08
CA PRO A 14 -1.24 6.55 6.95
C PRO A 14 -0.68 7.21 5.69
N GLU A 15 -1.47 8.03 5.00
CA GLU A 15 -1.07 8.66 3.74
C GLU A 15 0.26 9.41 3.86
N ALA A 16 0.43 10.22 4.91
CA ALA A 16 1.66 10.97 5.14
C ALA A 16 2.90 10.05 5.23
N VAL A 17 2.75 8.93 5.93
CA VAL A 17 3.83 7.93 6.05
C VAL A 17 4.08 7.26 4.70
N TRP A 18 3.04 6.88 3.98
CA TRP A 18 3.16 6.27 2.65
C TRP A 18 3.85 7.22 1.66
N ARG A 19 3.43 8.49 1.60
CA ARG A 19 4.02 9.51 0.73
C ARG A 19 5.49 9.76 1.06
N GLN A 20 5.84 9.81 2.34
CA GLN A 20 7.24 9.90 2.78
C GLN A 20 8.07 8.70 2.27
N ARG A 21 7.56 7.47 2.40
CA ARG A 21 8.27 6.27 1.90
C ARG A 21 8.40 6.26 0.38
N VAL A 22 7.38 6.70 -0.35
CA VAL A 22 7.45 6.83 -1.81
C VAL A 22 8.51 7.87 -2.20
N SER A 23 8.55 9.01 -1.50
CA SER A 23 9.58 10.04 -1.70
C SER A 23 10.99 9.48 -1.51
N GLU A 24 11.23 8.71 -0.44
CA GLU A 24 12.53 8.05 -0.18
C GLU A 24 12.94 7.12 -1.32
N VAL A 25 12.03 6.22 -1.74
CA VAL A 25 12.30 5.28 -2.85
C VAL A 25 12.58 6.01 -4.17
N LEU A 26 11.84 7.09 -4.45
CA LEU A 26 12.06 7.88 -5.66
C LEU A 26 13.39 8.64 -5.61
N ALA A 27 13.77 9.19 -4.45
CA ALA A 27 15.02 9.91 -4.28
C ALA A 27 16.25 9.05 -4.59
N ASP A 28 16.20 7.77 -4.24
CA ASP A 28 17.27 6.79 -4.50
C ASP A 28 17.29 6.27 -5.95
N SER A 29 16.35 6.71 -6.80
CA SER A 29 16.25 6.27 -8.19
C SER A 29 17.10 7.11 -9.13
N ALA A 30 17.98 6.46 -9.90
CA ALA A 30 18.81 7.10 -10.93
C ALA A 30 18.01 7.76 -12.07
N ARG A 31 16.70 7.51 -12.19
CA ARG A 31 15.84 8.05 -13.25
C ARG A 31 14.65 8.85 -12.73
N LEU A 32 14.27 8.67 -11.47
CA LEU A 32 13.00 9.16 -10.94
C LEU A 32 13.18 10.11 -9.74
N SER A 33 14.41 10.45 -9.37
CA SER A 33 14.74 11.35 -8.25
C SER A 33 13.98 12.67 -8.29
N ASP A 34 13.80 13.24 -9.48
CA ASP A 34 13.15 14.54 -9.69
C ASP A 34 11.68 14.57 -9.25
N PHE A 35 11.03 13.40 -9.17
CA PHE A 35 9.64 13.28 -8.72
C PHE A 35 9.49 13.16 -7.21
N SER A 36 10.58 12.91 -6.48
CA SER A 36 10.54 12.68 -5.03
C SER A 36 9.86 13.82 -4.28
N ALA A 37 10.18 15.06 -4.64
CA ALA A 37 9.66 16.26 -3.97
C ALA A 37 8.12 16.40 -4.06
N ALA A 38 7.48 15.84 -5.10
CA ALA A 38 6.02 15.84 -5.23
C ALA A 38 5.33 15.04 -4.10
N PHE A 39 6.06 14.10 -3.50
CA PHE A 39 5.56 13.26 -2.41
C PHE A 39 5.94 13.78 -1.02
N SER A 40 6.89 14.73 -0.91
CA SER A 40 7.27 15.35 0.38
C SER A 40 6.39 16.56 0.75
N ALA A 41 5.67 17.14 -0.22
CA ALA A 41 4.85 18.34 0.01
C ALA A 41 3.69 18.04 0.99
N THR A 42 3.50 18.83 2.04
CA THR A 42 2.48 18.58 3.07
C THR A 42 1.07 18.69 2.49
N THR A 43 0.29 17.61 2.51
CA THR A 43 -1.16 17.69 2.25
C THR A 43 -1.85 18.10 3.55
N ARG A 44 -2.39 19.32 3.55
CA ARG A 44 -3.28 19.82 4.59
C ARG A 44 -4.69 19.70 4.04
N GLU A 45 -5.46 18.74 4.56
CA GLU A 45 -6.92 18.81 4.60
C GLU A 45 -7.49 17.67 5.44
N GLU A 46 -8.47 17.98 6.30
CA GLU A 46 -9.25 17.03 7.11
C GLU A 46 -10.33 16.32 6.27
N GLU A 47 -10.04 16.06 4.99
CA GLU A 47 -10.99 15.38 4.11
C GLU A 47 -11.02 13.87 4.40
N PRO A 48 -12.17 13.20 4.18
CA PRO A 48 -12.24 11.76 4.23
C PRO A 48 -11.22 11.13 3.27
N PRO A 49 -10.53 10.05 3.67
CA PRO A 49 -9.58 9.39 2.79
C PRO A 49 -10.32 8.83 1.57
N THR A 50 -9.75 9.08 0.38
CA THR A 50 -10.28 8.57 -0.90
C THR A 50 -9.51 7.33 -1.38
N HIS A 51 -8.37 7.03 -0.75
CA HIS A 51 -7.46 5.97 -1.16
C HIS A 51 -6.95 5.16 0.01
N LEU A 52 -6.78 3.86 -0.22
CA LEU A 52 -5.99 2.96 0.62
C LEU A 52 -4.53 3.01 0.18
N HIS A 53 -3.64 3.13 1.16
CA HIS A 53 -2.20 3.19 0.94
C HIS A 53 -1.55 1.97 1.58
N PHE A 54 -0.88 1.15 0.77
CA PHE A 54 -0.20 -0.06 1.24
C PHE A 54 1.32 0.09 1.14
N HIS A 55 2.01 -0.41 2.16
CA HIS A 55 3.46 -0.51 2.22
C HIS A 55 3.89 -1.97 2.07
N VAL A 56 4.83 -2.30 1.18
CA VAL A 56 5.32 -3.70 0.98
C VAL A 56 4.17 -4.67 0.66
N ALA A 57 3.16 -4.20 -0.06
CA ALA A 57 2.00 -5.02 -0.43
C ALA A 57 2.33 -5.99 -1.56
N ARG A 58 1.46 -6.99 -1.70
CA ARG A 58 1.52 -8.04 -2.72
C ARG A 58 0.20 -8.10 -3.47
N ILE A 59 0.27 -8.31 -4.78
CA ILE A 59 -0.90 -8.57 -5.62
C ILE A 59 -1.04 -10.08 -5.78
N LEU A 60 -2.23 -10.60 -5.47
CA LEU A 60 -2.63 -11.96 -5.74
C LEU A 60 -3.62 -11.93 -6.92
N GLN A 61 -3.18 -12.42 -8.08
CA GLN A 61 -4.01 -12.74 -9.24
C GLN A 61 -3.99 -14.27 -9.42
N GLY A 62 -4.99 -14.85 -10.11
CA GLY A 62 -5.31 -16.29 -10.11
C GLY A 62 -4.14 -17.32 -10.26
N ALA A 63 -4.44 -18.56 -9.85
CA ALA A 63 -3.58 -19.77 -9.84
C ALA A 63 -2.14 -19.58 -9.32
N VAL A 64 -2.02 -19.47 -7.98
CA VAL A 64 -0.81 -19.73 -7.15
C VAL A 64 0.52 -19.54 -7.90
N GLY A 65 0.81 -18.30 -8.29
CA GLY A 65 2.16 -17.83 -8.54
C GLY A 65 2.64 -17.06 -7.32
N ILE A 66 3.94 -17.15 -7.01
CA ILE A 66 4.55 -16.26 -6.01
C ILE A 66 4.29 -14.82 -6.48
N PRO A 67 3.71 -13.93 -5.65
CA PRO A 67 3.50 -12.55 -6.07
C PRO A 67 4.84 -11.91 -6.47
N GLU A 68 4.97 -11.57 -7.76
CA GLU A 68 6.23 -11.08 -8.35
C GLU A 68 6.53 -9.63 -7.96
N THR A 69 5.51 -8.86 -7.53
CA THR A 69 5.65 -7.42 -7.28
C THR A 69 5.36 -7.08 -5.81
N VAL A 70 6.43 -6.92 -5.04
CA VAL A 70 6.38 -6.22 -3.74
C VAL A 70 6.49 -4.72 -4.02
N GLY A 71 5.58 -3.91 -3.47
CA GLY A 71 5.56 -2.49 -3.81
C GLY A 71 4.75 -1.61 -2.89
N MET A 72 4.85 -0.30 -3.16
CA MET A 72 3.96 0.72 -2.60
C MET A 72 2.73 0.79 -3.50
N TYR A 73 1.54 0.60 -2.95
CA TYR A 73 0.30 0.67 -3.73
C TYR A 73 -0.63 1.74 -3.18
N ARG A 74 -1.35 2.39 -4.09
CA ARG A 74 -2.43 3.32 -3.82
C ARG A 74 -3.65 2.84 -4.57
N VAL A 75 -4.73 2.57 -3.85
CA VAL A 75 -5.97 1.99 -4.38
C VAL A 75 -7.11 2.94 -4.08
N ALA A 76 -7.89 3.34 -5.09
CA ALA A 76 -9.07 4.16 -4.85
C ALA A 76 -10.11 3.32 -4.09
N ILE A 77 -10.73 3.91 -3.06
CA ILE A 77 -11.73 3.20 -2.24
C ILE A 77 -12.95 2.83 -3.09
N ASP A 78 -13.31 3.65 -4.07
CA ASP A 78 -14.44 3.40 -4.98
C ASP A 78 -14.23 2.16 -5.88
N ASP A 79 -12.98 1.71 -6.06
CA ASP A 79 -12.64 0.51 -6.82
C ASP A 79 -12.61 -0.75 -5.93
N VAL A 80 -12.83 -0.61 -4.61
CA VAL A 80 -12.79 -1.73 -3.65
C VAL A 80 -14.17 -2.35 -3.50
N SER A 81 -14.35 -3.55 -4.07
CA SER A 81 -15.61 -4.30 -3.97
C SER A 81 -15.80 -5.01 -2.62
N ALA A 82 -14.69 -5.36 -1.95
CA ALA A 82 -14.70 -5.97 -0.63
C ALA A 82 -13.33 -5.77 0.04
N TRP A 83 -13.32 -5.70 1.37
CA TRP A 83 -12.09 -5.63 2.15
C TRP A 83 -12.26 -6.37 3.48
N THR A 84 -11.14 -6.85 4.02
CA THR A 84 -11.07 -7.43 5.35
C THR A 84 -9.83 -6.89 6.04
N MET A 85 -9.96 -6.46 7.30
CA MET A 85 -8.84 -6.11 8.16
C MET A 85 -8.75 -7.16 9.26
N GLY A 86 -7.55 -7.73 9.45
CA GLY A 86 -7.28 -8.63 10.57
C GLY A 86 -6.84 -7.84 11.81
N ASP A 87 -7.23 -8.30 12.98
CA ASP A 87 -6.64 -7.86 14.25
C ASP A 87 -5.44 -8.77 14.55
N PHE A 88 -4.22 -8.22 14.51
CA PHE A 88 -3.02 -9.00 14.85
C PHE A 88 -2.81 -8.97 16.35
N SER A 89 -3.57 -9.77 17.10
CA SER A 89 -3.22 -10.13 18.47
C SER A 89 -1.95 -10.99 18.44
N TYR A 90 -0.80 -10.39 18.76
CA TYR A 90 0.44 -11.12 19.00
C TYR A 90 0.26 -11.96 20.28
N PHE A 91 -0.20 -13.20 20.15
CA PHE A 91 -0.09 -14.18 21.23
C PHE A 91 1.38 -14.60 21.33
N SER A 92 2.14 -13.91 22.18
CA SER A 92 3.36 -14.47 22.73
C SER A 92 2.95 -15.70 23.53
N TYR A 93 3.35 -16.89 23.08
CA TYR A 93 3.34 -18.06 23.96
C TYR A 93 4.38 -17.75 25.05
N SER A 94 3.95 -17.30 26.23
CA SER A 94 4.82 -17.30 27.40
C SER A 94 5.02 -18.76 27.77
N ASP A 95 6.22 -19.28 27.55
CA ASP A 95 6.61 -20.57 28.10
C ASP A 95 6.39 -20.58 29.62
N HIS A 96 5.89 -21.71 30.11
CA HIS A 96 5.68 -22.01 31.52
C HIS A 96 7.00 -22.17 32.29
#